data_AF-A0A2V9SH16-F1
#
_entry.id   AF-A0A2V9SH16-F1
#
_cell.length_a   1.000
_cell.length_b   1.000
_cell.length_c   1.000
_cell.angle_alpha   90.00
_cell.angle_beta   90.00
_cell.angle_gamma   90.00
#
_symmetry.space_group_name_H-M   'P 1'
#
loop_
_entity.id
_entity.type
_entity.pdbx_description
1 polymer ?
#
loop_
_entity_poly.entity_id
_entity_poly.type
_entity_poly.pdbx_seq_one_letter_code
_entity_poly.pdbx_strand_id
1 'polypeptide(L)'
;MLQRALFQFREASRLAPTDLEYARAYAETFYGMPNPDWEEAQIAWQHYLELSTNRNFGYLQLARVSLKRHKKAEALSFLDKILDPSYFRIKEKLRKQAAAL
;
A
#
# COMPACT_ATOMS: atom_id res chain seq x y z
N MET A 1 -1.27 -18.56 10.91
CA MET A 1 -0.91 -17.38 11.72
C MET A 1 -1.30 -16.07 11.04
N LEU A 2 -0.94 -15.84 9.77
CA LEU A 2 -1.20 -14.59 9.06
C LEU A 2 -2.69 -14.24 8.87
N GLN A 3 -3.56 -15.21 8.63
CA GLN A 3 -5.02 -14.97 8.57
C GLN A 3 -5.59 -14.41 9.88
N ARG A 4 -5.08 -14.89 11.03
CA ARG A 4 -5.48 -14.38 12.35
C ARG A 4 -4.99 -12.94 12.55
N ALA A 5 -3.75 -12.65 12.16
CA ALA A 5 -3.21 -11.29 12.21
C ALA A 5 -4.02 -10.34 11.32
N LEU A 6 -4.37 -10.75 10.10
CA LEU A 6 -5.19 -9.96 9.19
C LEU A 6 -6.55 -9.62 9.81
N PHE A 7 -7.23 -10.62 10.39
CA PHE A 7 -8.49 -10.40 11.09
C PHE A 7 -8.33 -9.43 12.27
N GLN A 8 -7.31 -9.62 13.10
CA GLN A 8 -7.08 -8.77 14.28
C GLN A 8 -6.76 -7.32 13.91
N PHE A 9 -5.91 -7.10 12.90
CA PHE A 9 -5.60 -5.74 12.45
C PHE A 9 -6.75 -5.08 11.72
N ARG A 10 -7.58 -5.84 11.00
CA ARG A 10 -8.84 -5.33 10.45
C ARG A 10 -9.76 -4.82 11.56
N GLU A 11 -9.96 -5.61 12.61
CA GLU A 11 -10.79 -5.21 13.75
C GLU A 11 -10.20 -4.03 14.52
N ALA A 12 -8.88 -4.00 14.73
CA ALA A 12 -8.22 -2.86 15.36
C ALA A 12 -8.38 -1.58 14.55
N SER A 13 -8.14 -1.63 13.24
CA SER A 13 -8.35 -0.50 12.33
C SER A 13 -9.82 -0.08 12.25
N ARG A 14 -10.77 -1.00 12.44
CA ARG A 14 -12.21 -0.68 12.49
C ARG A 14 -12.59 0.02 13.80
N LEU A 15 -12.03 -0.42 14.93
CA LEU A 15 -12.32 0.11 16.26
C LEU A 15 -11.64 1.48 16.49
N ALA A 16 -10.48 1.70 15.89
CA ALA A 16 -9.75 2.96 15.96
C ALA A 16 -9.40 3.44 14.54
N PRO A 17 -10.40 3.95 13.78
CA PRO A 17 -10.25 4.25 12.36
C PRO A 17 -9.28 5.38 12.05
N THR A 18 -8.97 6.25 13.00
CA THR A 18 -7.99 7.34 12.82
C THR A 18 -6.60 6.98 13.29
N ASP A 19 -6.40 5.76 13.81
CA ASP A 19 -5.10 5.30 14.26
C ASP A 19 -4.25 4.89 13.05
N LEU A 20 -3.21 5.67 12.80
CA LEU A 20 -2.32 5.48 11.66
C LEU A 20 -1.52 4.17 11.73
N GLU A 21 -1.19 3.71 12.95
CA GLU A 21 -0.43 2.47 13.14
C GLU A 21 -1.30 1.26 12.82
N TYR A 22 -2.56 1.25 13.27
CA TYR A 22 -3.49 0.18 12.91
C TYR A 22 -3.86 0.17 11.43
N ALA A 23 -4.09 1.34 10.83
CA ALA A 23 -4.31 1.44 9.39
C ALA A 23 -3.13 0.85 8.60
N ARG A 24 -1.90 1.16 9.03
CA ARG A 24 -0.68 0.63 8.42
C ARG A 24 -0.53 -0.87 8.62
N ALA A 25 -0.69 -1.35 9.86
CA ALA A 25 -0.52 -2.77 10.19
C ALA A 25 -1.53 -3.65 9.44
N TYR A 26 -2.76 -3.17 9.29
CA TYR A 26 -3.76 -3.82 8.46
C TYR A 26 -3.32 -3.92 7.00
N ALA A 27 -2.91 -2.80 6.39
CA ALA A 27 -2.49 -2.75 5.00
C ALA A 27 -1.22 -3.56 4.71
N GLU A 28 -0.25 -3.58 5.64
CA GLU A 28 1.00 -4.34 5.50
C GLU A 28 0.79 -5.85 5.56
N THR A 29 -0.23 -6.31 6.30
CA THR A 29 -0.48 -7.75 6.49
C THR A 29 -0.75 -8.46 5.15
N PHE A 30 -1.37 -7.78 4.17
CA PHE A 30 -1.62 -8.34 2.84
C PHE A 30 -0.35 -8.80 2.12
N TYR A 31 0.80 -8.13 2.33
CA TYR A 31 2.05 -8.54 1.66
C TYR A 31 2.57 -9.90 2.13
N GLY A 32 2.20 -10.34 3.32
CA GLY A 32 2.57 -11.66 3.85
C GLY A 32 1.61 -12.77 3.46
N MET A 33 0.38 -12.44 3.03
CA MET A 33 -0.65 -13.45 2.77
C MET A 33 -0.28 -14.35 1.58
N PRO A 34 -0.59 -15.66 1.64
CA PRO A 34 -0.29 -16.57 0.52
C PRO A 34 -1.14 -16.27 -0.72
N ASN A 35 -2.41 -15.89 -0.52
CA ASN A 35 -3.33 -15.43 -1.56
C ASN A 35 -3.93 -14.08 -1.11
N PRO A 36 -3.20 -12.96 -1.28
CA PRO A 36 -3.67 -11.66 -0.83
C PRO A 36 -4.85 -11.17 -1.65
N ASP A 37 -5.85 -10.59 -0.98
CA ASP A 37 -6.82 -9.73 -1.64
C ASP A 37 -6.16 -8.37 -1.88
N TRP A 38 -5.64 -8.18 -3.09
CA TRP A 38 -4.97 -6.94 -3.46
C TRP A 38 -5.92 -5.76 -3.62
N GLU A 39 -7.23 -5.99 -3.78
CA GLU A 39 -8.22 -4.91 -3.84
C GLU A 39 -8.46 -4.35 -2.45
N GLU A 40 -8.65 -5.22 -1.46
CA GLU A 40 -8.74 -4.81 -0.07
C GLU A 40 -7.43 -4.19 0.43
N ALA A 41 -6.27 -4.71 0.01
CA ALA A 41 -4.98 -4.08 0.31
C ALA A 41 -4.91 -2.63 -0.22
N GLN A 42 -5.47 -2.39 -1.41
CA GLN A 42 -5.51 -1.03 -1.97
C GLN A 42 -6.40 -0.12 -1.13
N ILE A 43 -7.59 -0.58 -0.72
CA ILE A 43 -8.49 0.18 0.15
C ILE A 43 -7.80 0.51 1.48
N ALA A 44 -7.12 -0.47 2.09
CA ALA A 44 -6.37 -0.27 3.33
C ALA A 44 -5.24 0.77 3.18
N TRP A 45 -4.49 0.74 2.07
CA TRP A 45 -3.46 1.74 1.80
C TRP A 45 -4.01 3.12 1.43
N GLN A 46 -5.20 3.20 0.82
CA GLN A 46 -5.90 4.47 0.57
C GLN A 46 -6.30 5.11 1.91
N HIS A 47 -6.88 4.33 2.82
CA HIS A 47 -7.20 4.78 4.18
C HIS A 47 -5.97 5.30 4.92
N TYR A 48 -4.86 4.53 4.92
CA TYR A 48 -3.59 5.01 5.48
C TYR A 48 -3.12 6.34 4.88
N LEU A 49 -3.23 6.49 3.55
CA LEU A 49 -2.82 7.71 2.85
C LEU A 49 -3.66 8.92 3.25
N GLU A 50 -4.95 8.73 3.54
CA GLU A 50 -5.85 9.80 4.01
C GLU A 50 -5.46 10.31 5.40
N LEU A 51 -5.00 9.42 6.28
CA LEU A 51 -4.57 9.76 7.63
C LEU A 51 -3.12 10.28 7.71
N SER A 52 -2.24 9.84 6.80
CA SER A 52 -0.81 10.06 6.89
C SER A 52 -0.38 11.48 6.50
N THR A 53 0.44 12.11 7.35
CA THR A 53 1.18 13.33 6.99
C THR A 53 2.30 13.03 5.98
N ASN A 54 2.89 11.84 6.03
CA ASN A 54 3.86 11.36 5.04
C ASN A 54 3.12 10.65 3.89
N ARG A 55 2.67 11.43 2.90
CA ARG A 55 1.95 10.92 1.74
C ARG A 55 2.84 10.14 0.76
N ASN A 56 4.14 10.43 0.70
CA ASN A 56 5.08 9.74 -0.19
C ASN A 56 5.12 8.23 0.08
N PHE A 57 5.13 7.85 1.36
CA PHE A 57 5.09 6.43 1.75
C PHE A 57 3.78 5.77 1.31
N GLY A 58 2.63 6.41 1.53
CA GLY A 58 1.33 5.88 1.08
C GLY A 58 1.26 5.68 -0.43
N TYR A 59 1.69 6.68 -1.22
CA TYR A 59 1.76 6.55 -2.68
C TYR A 59 2.69 5.43 -3.14
N LEU A 60 3.83 5.22 -2.47
CA LEU A 60 4.74 4.11 -2.78
C LEU A 60 4.04 2.75 -2.63
N GLN A 61 3.28 2.57 -1.55
CA GLN A 61 2.59 1.29 -1.29
C GLN A 61 1.42 1.10 -2.26
N LEU A 62 0.66 2.15 -2.56
CA LEU A 62 -0.39 2.08 -3.58
C LEU A 62 0.17 1.72 -4.96
N ALA A 63 1.32 2.27 -5.35
CA ALA A 63 2.00 1.86 -6.58
C ALA A 63 2.36 0.37 -6.58
N ARG A 64 2.88 -0.16 -5.46
CA ARG A 64 3.20 -1.59 -5.33
C ARG A 64 1.97 -2.47 -5.45
N VAL A 65 0.88 -2.12 -4.79
CA VAL A 65 -0.39 -2.86 -4.88
C VAL A 65 -0.96 -2.81 -6.29
N SER A 66 -0.96 -1.65 -6.95
CA SER A 66 -1.38 -1.55 -8.35
C SER A 66 -0.55 -2.47 -9.27
N LEU A 67 0.76 -2.62 -9.04
CA LEU A 67 1.58 -3.59 -9.78
C LEU A 67 1.17 -5.05 -9.50
N LYS A 68 0.86 -5.40 -8.24
CA LYS A 68 0.33 -6.73 -7.88
C LYS A 68 -1.03 -7.03 -8.53
N ARG A 69 -1.81 -5.99 -8.83
CA ARG A 69 -3.08 -6.05 -9.57
C ARG A 69 -2.90 -5.95 -11.10
N HIS A 70 -1.67 -5.94 -11.61
CA HIS A 70 -1.35 -5.71 -13.03
C HIS A 70 -1.91 -4.39 -13.60
N LYS A 71 -2.15 -3.39 -12.76
CA LYS A 71 -2.65 -2.05 -13.13
C LYS A 71 -1.48 -1.08 -13.35
N LYS A 72 -0.79 -1.24 -14.47
CA LYS A 72 0.41 -0.44 -14.84
C LYS A 72 0.18 1.07 -14.78
N ALA A 73 -0.87 1.58 -15.42
CA ALA A 73 -1.14 3.02 -15.50
C ALA A 73 -1.40 3.63 -14.12
N GLU A 74 -2.16 2.93 -13.28
CA GLU A 74 -2.45 3.34 -11.91
C GLU A 74 -1.17 3.39 -11.06
N ALA A 75 -0.32 2.36 -11.16
CA ALA A 75 0.96 2.31 -10.47
C ALA A 75 1.85 3.52 -10.84
N LEU A 76 1.98 3.83 -12.13
CA LEU A 76 2.73 5.00 -12.59
C LEU A 76 2.15 6.30 -12.04
N SER A 77 0.82 6.46 -12.05
CA SER A 77 0.16 7.66 -11.51
C SER A 77 0.46 7.91 -10.02
N PHE A 78 0.61 6.84 -9.22
CA PHE A 78 0.99 6.98 -7.82
C PHE A 78 2.48 7.30 -7.66
N LEU A 79 3.35 6.67 -8.46
CA LEU A 79 4.77 6.99 -8.46
C LEU A 79 5.03 8.46 -8.82
N ASP A 80 4.26 9.03 -9.73
CA ASP A 80 4.39 10.44 -10.14
C ASP A 80 4.06 11.43 -9.02
N LYS A 81 3.20 11.04 -8.06
CA LYS A 81 2.87 11.85 -6.88
C LYS A 81 3.97 11.87 -5.82
N ILE A 82 4.99 11.00 -5.94
CA ILE A 82 6.14 10.96 -5.03
C ILE A 82 7.18 11.99 -5.47
N LEU A 83 7.38 13.02 -4.65
CA LEU A 83 8.29 14.14 -4.93
C LEU A 83 9.57 14.10 -4.10
N ASP A 84 9.56 13.37 -2.97
CA ASP A 84 10.70 13.28 -2.07
C ASP A 84 11.87 12.51 -2.72
N PRO A 85 13.06 13.14 -2.88
CA PRO A 85 14.24 12.52 -3.49
C PRO A 85 14.70 11.22 -2.83
N SER A 86 14.44 11.04 -1.53
CA SER A 86 14.80 9.82 -0.81
C SER A 86 14.12 8.56 -1.38
N TYR A 87 13.01 8.72 -2.12
CA TYR A 87 12.27 7.64 -2.75
C TYR A 87 12.70 7.37 -4.21
N PHE A 88 13.58 8.18 -4.81
CA PHE A 88 13.85 8.07 -6.25
C PHE A 88 14.41 6.70 -6.65
N ARG A 89 15.29 6.11 -5.85
CA ARG A 89 15.84 4.77 -6.13
C ARG A 89 14.75 3.70 -6.17
N ILE A 90 13.81 3.73 -5.22
CA ILE A 90 12.71 2.74 -5.20
C ILE A 90 11.66 3.04 -6.27
N LYS A 91 11.38 4.32 -6.56
CA LYS A 91 10.50 4.76 -7.66
C LYS A 91 10.99 4.24 -9.00
N GLU A 92 12.28 4.39 -9.30
CA GLU A 92 12.87 3.87 -10.54
C GLU A 92 12.79 2.35 -10.64
N LYS A 93 13.02 1.63 -9.53
CA LYS A 93 12.84 0.17 -9.50
C LYS A 93 11.40 -0.22 -9.85
N LEU A 94 10.40 0.45 -9.27
CA LEU A 94 8.99 0.15 -9.52
C LEU A 94 8.54 0.56 -10.93
N ARG A 95 9.08 1.65 -11.49
CA ARG A 95 8.86 2.02 -12.90
C ARG A 95 9.37 0.95 -13.86
N LYS A 96 10.56 0.39 -13.61
CA LYS A 96 11.09 -0.74 -14.39
C LYS A 96 10.21 -1.98 -14.28
N GLN A 97 9.67 -2.28 -13.09
CA GLN A 97 8.71 -3.37 -12.92
C GLN A 97 7.41 -3.11 -13.71
N ALA A 98 6.88 -1.88 -13.66
CA ALA A 98 5.71 -1.48 -14.42
C ALA A 98 5.92 -1.61 -15.93
N ALA A 99 7.13 -1.33 -16.42
CA ALA A 99 7.46 -1.48 -17.83
C ALA A 99 7.46 -2.94 -18.32
N ALA A 100 7.68 -3.90 -17.41
CA ALA A 100 7.73 -5.33 -17.69
C ALA A 100 6.40 -6.08 -17.46
N LEU A 101 5.36 -5.38 -17.00
CA LEU A 101 3.97 -5.85 -17.00
C LEU A 101 3.39 -5.78 -18.40
#